data_AF-A0A6A3E905-F1
#
_entry.id   AF-A0A6A3E905-F1
#
_cell.length_a   1.000
_cell.length_b   1.000
_cell.length_c   1.000
_cell.angle_alpha   90.00
_cell.angle_beta   90.00
_cell.angle_gamma   90.00
#
_symmetry.space_group_name_H-M   'P 1'
#
loop_
_entity.id
_entity.type
_entity.pdbx_description
1 polymer ?
#
loop_
_entity_poly.entity_id
_entity_poly.type
_entity_poly.pdbx_seq_one_letter_code
_entity_poly.pdbx_strand_id
1 'polypeptide(L)'
;MAPVISTSMRGEEVHSAINATSNPALLEDVLKANGEEHLFSKIMELAVHVEDEPPVIFGWQNVEDFVQAIQAAQAQAAAPGGEPLPADPLHLPAAVNVQNFKEAVLEYARVPGAAARLDSTCLPCSQEQFGQVIFMLGNLESEAWIQRIIAVGVPNSLPIAHVYVPRPHSNTLGRVTPQIPNSLWG
;
A
#
# COMPACT_ATOMS: atom_id res chain seq x y z
N MET A 1 -27.48 10.78 44.82
CA MET A 1 -26.06 10.93 44.40
C MET A 1 -25.80 9.92 43.31
N ALA A 2 -25.58 10.38 42.08
CA ALA A 2 -25.14 9.54 40.96
C ALA A 2 -23.66 9.84 40.70
N PRO A 3 -22.80 8.86 40.38
CA PRO A 3 -21.43 9.13 40.04
C PRO A 3 -21.34 9.58 38.57
N VAL A 4 -20.69 10.72 38.36
CA VAL A 4 -20.25 11.19 37.05
C VAL A 4 -18.98 10.42 36.71
N ILE A 5 -19.04 9.56 35.69
CA ILE A 5 -17.84 8.93 35.13
C ILE A 5 -17.31 9.90 34.07
N SER A 6 -16.22 10.58 34.40
CA SER A 6 -15.46 11.39 33.47
C SER A 6 -14.59 10.44 32.62
N THR A 7 -15.01 10.16 31.40
CA THR A 7 -14.19 9.46 30.41
C THR A 7 -13.25 10.45 29.75
N SER A 8 -12.11 10.71 30.41
CA SER A 8 -10.93 11.22 29.72
C SER A 8 -10.25 10.03 29.03
N MET A 9 -10.72 9.71 27.82
CA MET A 9 -10.07 8.76 26.91
C MET A 9 -9.68 9.54 25.66
N ARG A 10 -8.57 10.28 25.72
CA ARG A 10 -8.00 10.96 24.55
C ARG A 10 -6.51 11.13 24.74
N GLY A 11 -5.74 10.14 24.30
CA GLY A 11 -4.28 10.26 24.25
C GLY A 11 -3.56 8.94 23.99
N GLU A 12 -3.90 7.87 24.71
CA GLU A 12 -3.03 6.69 24.77
C GLU A 12 -3.44 5.52 23.85
N GLU A 13 -4.72 5.41 23.46
CA GLU A 13 -5.18 4.29 22.62
C GLU A 13 -4.77 4.40 21.15
N VAL A 14 -4.44 5.60 20.65
CA VAL A 14 -4.02 5.77 19.25
C VAL A 14 -2.55 5.35 19.03
N HIS A 15 -1.71 5.39 20.08
CA HIS A 15 -0.31 4.97 19.99
C HIS A 15 -0.12 3.45 20.14
N SER A 16 -1.10 2.73 20.70
CA SER A 16 -0.98 1.28 20.98
C SER A 16 -1.41 0.37 19.82
N ALA A 17 -1.98 0.91 18.73
CA ALA A 17 -2.29 0.12 17.54
C ALA A 17 -1.04 -0.27 16.73
N ILE A 18 0.11 0.35 17.00
CA ILE A 18 1.42 -0.02 16.43
C ILE A 18 2.00 -1.18 17.26
N ASN A 19 1.26 -2.29 17.35
CA ASN A 19 1.65 -3.41 18.19
C ASN A 19 2.91 -4.10 17.63
N ALA A 20 3.87 -4.30 18.54
CA ALA A 20 5.25 -4.65 18.29
C ALA A 20 5.45 -6.15 18.08
N THR A 21 5.20 -6.65 16.87
CA THR A 21 5.46 -8.07 16.55
C THR A 21 6.06 -8.32 15.16
N SER A 22 6.84 -7.38 14.64
CA SER A 22 7.61 -7.58 13.42
C SER A 22 8.91 -6.79 13.53
N ASN A 23 10.03 -7.38 13.11
CA ASN A 23 11.26 -6.62 12.94
C ASN A 23 10.92 -5.38 12.11
N PRO A 24 11.11 -4.16 12.64
CA PRO A 24 10.73 -2.96 11.91
C PRO A 24 11.56 -2.88 10.64
N ALA A 25 10.90 -2.64 9.50
CA ALA A 25 11.61 -2.53 8.22
C ALA A 25 12.50 -1.27 8.25
N LEU A 26 13.73 -1.37 7.74
CA LEU A 26 14.59 -0.20 7.56
C LEU A 26 14.18 0.53 6.29
N LEU A 27 14.10 1.86 6.36
CA LEU A 27 13.80 2.69 5.19
C LEU A 27 14.80 2.44 4.07
N GLU A 28 16.10 2.36 4.39
CA GLU A 28 17.17 2.09 3.42
C GLU A 28 16.94 0.77 2.67
N ASP A 29 16.53 -0.28 3.37
CA ASP A 29 16.28 -1.58 2.76
C ASP A 29 15.08 -1.54 1.81
N VAL A 30 14.00 -0.82 2.20
CA VAL A 30 12.82 -0.65 1.35
C VAL A 30 13.17 0.16 0.10
N LEU A 31 13.90 1.26 0.24
CA LEU A 31 14.30 2.09 -0.89
C LEU A 31 15.24 1.35 -1.84
N LYS A 32 16.18 0.58 -1.30
CA LYS A 32 17.07 -0.27 -2.09
C LYS A 32 16.33 -1.35 -2.84
N ALA A 33 15.36 -2.01 -2.21
CA ALA A 33 14.51 -2.98 -2.87
C ALA A 33 13.67 -2.35 -3.99
N ASN A 34 13.30 -1.08 -3.85
CA ASN A 34 12.56 -0.34 -4.86
C ASN A 34 13.46 0.27 -5.96
N GLY A 35 14.77 0.34 -5.75
CA GLY A 35 15.72 1.07 -6.62
C GLY A 35 15.60 2.60 -6.53
N GLU A 36 15.13 3.13 -5.41
CA GLU A 36 14.89 4.56 -5.18
C GLU A 36 15.64 5.09 -3.93
N GLU A 37 16.89 4.64 -3.72
CA GLU A 37 17.73 5.06 -2.58
C GLU A 37 17.94 6.57 -2.49
N HIS A 38 17.85 7.28 -3.61
CA HIS A 38 17.96 8.75 -3.67
C HIS A 38 16.87 9.45 -2.87
N LEU A 39 15.76 8.79 -2.55
CA LEU A 39 14.66 9.35 -1.76
C LEU A 39 14.93 9.39 -0.26
N PHE A 40 16.00 8.75 0.24
CA PHE A 40 16.22 8.58 1.68
C PHE A 40 16.17 9.90 2.46
N SER A 41 16.95 10.89 2.05
CA SER A 41 17.03 12.18 2.76
C SER A 41 15.68 12.91 2.75
N LYS A 42 14.98 12.89 1.61
CA LYS A 42 13.69 13.57 1.45
C LYS A 42 12.59 12.92 2.29
N ILE A 43 12.59 11.60 2.40
CA ILE A 43 11.63 10.88 3.26
C ILE A 43 11.96 11.12 4.73
N MET A 44 13.24 11.17 5.11
CA MET A 44 13.63 11.51 6.49
C MET A 44 13.20 12.93 6.88
N GLU A 45 13.23 13.90 5.96
CA GLU A 45 12.69 15.25 6.16
C GLU A 45 11.18 15.21 6.41
N LEU A 46 10.42 14.45 5.62
CA LEU A 46 8.97 14.27 5.83
C LEU A 46 8.66 13.57 7.17
N ALA A 47 9.47 12.60 7.56
CA ALA A 47 9.28 11.82 8.79
C ALA A 47 9.39 12.66 10.07
N VAL A 48 9.95 13.88 10.01
CA VAL A 48 9.96 14.82 11.15
C VAL A 48 8.53 15.23 11.55
N HIS A 49 7.61 15.27 10.57
CA HIS A 49 6.22 15.71 10.77
C HIS A 49 5.24 14.54 10.75
N VAL A 50 5.69 13.31 10.94
CA VAL A 50 4.87 12.10 10.74
C VAL A 50 3.61 12.02 11.62
N GLU A 51 3.55 12.75 12.74
CA GLU A 51 2.37 12.80 13.61
C GLU A 51 1.22 13.60 12.98
N ASP A 52 1.55 14.64 12.19
CA ASP A 52 0.58 15.54 11.54
C ASP A 52 0.44 15.24 10.03
N GLU A 53 1.52 14.81 9.40
CA GLU A 53 1.65 14.58 7.95
C GLU A 53 2.36 13.24 7.68
N PRO A 54 1.73 12.10 8.00
CA PRO A 54 2.37 10.80 7.84
C PRO A 54 2.54 10.43 6.35
N PRO A 55 3.77 10.38 5.82
CA PRO A 55 3.97 9.91 4.46
C PRO A 55 3.72 8.40 4.41
N VAL A 56 3.04 7.95 3.35
CA VAL A 56 2.78 6.54 3.08
C VAL A 56 3.86 6.01 2.13
N ILE A 57 4.58 4.99 2.57
CA ILE A 57 5.70 4.39 1.86
C ILE A 57 5.30 3.01 1.34
N PHE A 58 5.56 2.75 0.07
CA PHE A 58 5.25 1.51 -0.63
C PHE A 58 6.52 0.68 -0.81
N GLY A 59 6.52 -0.55 -0.32
CA GLY A 59 7.51 -1.57 -0.65
C GLY A 59 6.98 -2.48 -1.75
N TRP A 60 7.72 -2.59 -2.85
CA TRP A 60 7.28 -3.27 -4.07
C TRP A 60 7.85 -4.67 -4.23
N GLN A 61 7.86 -5.47 -3.16
CA GLN A 61 8.64 -6.73 -3.16
C GLN A 61 8.18 -7.79 -4.18
N ASN A 62 6.91 -7.78 -4.58
CA ASN A 62 6.31 -8.78 -5.48
C ASN A 62 5.77 -8.16 -6.78
N VAL A 63 6.19 -6.94 -7.13
CA VAL A 63 5.54 -6.17 -8.20
C VAL A 63 5.75 -6.81 -9.57
N GLU A 64 6.91 -7.41 -9.81
CA GLU A 64 7.21 -8.12 -11.05
C GLU A 64 6.28 -9.32 -11.25
N ASP A 65 6.09 -10.12 -10.20
CA ASP A 65 5.19 -11.28 -10.21
C ASP A 65 3.74 -10.85 -10.44
N PHE A 66 3.33 -9.73 -9.83
CA PHE A 66 2.00 -9.19 -10.01
C PHE A 66 1.76 -8.71 -11.46
N VAL A 67 2.74 -8.05 -12.07
CA VAL A 67 2.66 -7.65 -13.49
C VAL A 67 2.62 -8.85 -14.43
N GLN A 68 3.38 -9.91 -14.13
CA GLN A 68 3.31 -11.17 -14.89
C GLN A 68 1.92 -11.83 -14.76
N ALA A 69 1.33 -11.81 -13.55
CA ALA A 69 -0.01 -12.32 -13.32
C ALA A 69 -1.07 -11.51 -14.11
N ILE A 70 -0.92 -10.19 -14.22
CA ILE A 70 -1.77 -9.35 -15.08
C ILE A 70 -1.69 -9.80 -16.54
N GLN A 71 -0.47 -9.95 -17.07
CA GLN A 71 -0.24 -10.37 -18.45
C GLN A 71 -0.81 -11.78 -18.71
N ALA A 72 -0.64 -12.70 -17.77
CA ALA A 72 -1.21 -14.04 -17.86
C ALA A 72 -2.74 -14.02 -17.85
N ALA A 73 -3.35 -13.22 -16.98
CA ALA A 73 -4.81 -13.09 -16.89
C ALA A 73 -5.41 -12.47 -18.16
N GLN A 74 -4.73 -11.47 -18.74
CA GLN A 74 -5.11 -10.89 -20.04
C GLN A 74 -5.03 -11.93 -21.17
N ALA A 75 -3.96 -12.74 -21.20
CA ALA A 75 -3.81 -13.79 -22.19
C ALA A 75 -4.88 -14.89 -22.06
N GLN A 76 -5.25 -15.28 -20.83
CA GLN A 76 -6.34 -16.22 -20.58
C GLN A 76 -7.68 -15.68 -21.06
N ALA A 77 -7.99 -14.41 -20.79
CA ALA A 77 -9.23 -13.78 -21.22
C ALA A 77 -9.33 -13.62 -22.75
N ALA A 78 -8.19 -13.50 -23.45
CA ALA A 78 -8.15 -13.41 -24.91
C ALA A 78 -8.24 -14.77 -25.63
N ALA A 79 -8.06 -15.89 -24.91
CA ALA A 79 -8.10 -17.23 -25.50
C ALA A 79 -9.53 -17.63 -25.93
N PRO A 80 -9.71 -18.52 -26.92
CA PRO A 80 -11.03 -19.02 -27.30
C PRO A 80 -11.75 -19.68 -26.12
N GLY A 81 -12.94 -19.16 -25.77
CA GLY A 81 -13.70 -19.62 -24.60
C GLY A 81 -13.17 -19.11 -23.25
N GLY A 82 -12.19 -18.19 -23.26
CA GLY A 82 -11.68 -17.54 -22.06
C GLY A 82 -12.74 -16.67 -21.39
N GLU A 83 -12.71 -16.66 -20.05
CA GLU A 83 -13.58 -15.78 -19.26
C GLU A 83 -13.03 -14.34 -19.33
N PRO A 84 -13.88 -13.34 -19.65
CA PRO A 84 -13.44 -11.95 -19.71
C PRO A 84 -12.97 -11.46 -18.34
N LEU A 85 -11.97 -10.58 -18.32
CA LEU A 85 -11.58 -9.91 -17.08
C LEU A 85 -12.68 -8.95 -16.62
N PRO A 86 -12.87 -8.78 -15.30
CA PRO A 86 -13.65 -7.67 -14.75
C PRO A 86 -13.12 -6.30 -15.22
N ALA A 87 -13.87 -5.25 -14.96
CA ALA A 87 -13.41 -3.88 -15.27
C ALA A 87 -12.14 -3.54 -14.46
N ASP A 88 -11.13 -3.00 -15.13
CA ASP A 88 -9.86 -2.60 -14.50
C ASP A 88 -10.02 -1.26 -13.75
N PRO A 89 -9.90 -1.24 -12.41
CA PRO A 89 -10.02 -0.02 -11.61
C PRO A 89 -8.80 0.91 -11.74
N LEU A 90 -7.66 0.41 -12.22
CA LEU A 90 -6.41 1.16 -12.38
C LEU A 90 -6.26 1.77 -13.77
N HIS A 91 -7.18 1.44 -14.71
CA HIS A 91 -7.15 1.89 -16.10
C HIS A 91 -5.79 1.71 -16.78
N LEU A 92 -5.19 0.53 -16.58
CA LEU A 92 -3.87 0.22 -17.10
C LEU A 92 -3.87 0.15 -18.63
N PRO A 93 -2.75 0.51 -19.28
CA PRO A 93 -2.59 0.28 -20.70
C PRO A 93 -2.56 -1.21 -21.01
N ALA A 94 -2.87 -1.59 -22.26
CA ALA A 94 -2.85 -2.99 -22.70
C ALA A 94 -1.47 -3.66 -22.50
N ALA A 95 -0.37 -2.92 -22.63
CA ALA A 95 0.97 -3.38 -22.32
C ALA A 95 1.41 -2.86 -20.94
N VAL A 96 1.16 -3.66 -19.91
CA VAL A 96 1.51 -3.34 -18.52
C VAL A 96 3.00 -3.63 -18.27
N ASN A 97 3.66 -2.74 -17.53
CA ASN A 97 5.01 -2.92 -17.03
C ASN A 97 5.08 -2.51 -15.54
N VAL A 98 6.20 -2.80 -14.88
CA VAL A 98 6.35 -2.52 -13.43
C VAL A 98 6.11 -1.04 -13.12
N GLN A 99 6.68 -0.13 -13.91
CA GLN A 99 6.59 1.30 -13.62
C GLN A 99 5.14 1.81 -13.74
N ASN A 100 4.47 1.53 -14.87
CA ASN A 100 3.10 2.02 -15.06
C ASN A 100 2.11 1.42 -14.06
N PHE A 101 2.36 0.19 -13.60
CA PHE A 101 1.57 -0.43 -12.54
C PHE A 101 1.75 0.29 -11.19
N LYS A 102 3.00 0.47 -10.74
CA LYS A 102 3.29 1.23 -9.49
C LYS A 102 2.65 2.60 -9.53
N GLU A 103 2.81 3.30 -10.65
CA GLU A 103 2.29 4.65 -10.82
C GLU A 103 0.76 4.70 -10.78
N ALA A 104 0.08 3.73 -11.39
CA ALA A 104 -1.38 3.64 -11.37
C ALA A 104 -1.91 3.34 -9.96
N VAL A 105 -1.25 2.46 -9.20
CA VAL A 105 -1.61 2.18 -7.80
C VAL A 105 -1.44 3.43 -6.93
N LEU A 106 -0.33 4.16 -7.09
CA LEU A 106 -0.11 5.41 -6.37
C LEU A 106 -1.18 6.44 -6.70
N GLU A 107 -1.52 6.62 -7.98
CA GLU A 107 -2.50 7.62 -8.39
C GLU A 107 -3.92 7.23 -7.95
N TYR A 108 -4.26 5.94 -7.98
CA TYR A 108 -5.53 5.42 -7.47
C TYR A 108 -5.70 5.73 -5.97
N ALA A 109 -4.64 5.57 -5.18
CA ALA A 109 -4.67 5.82 -3.75
C ALA A 109 -4.55 7.31 -3.38
N ARG A 110 -4.05 8.14 -4.29
CA ARG A 110 -3.76 9.56 -4.03
C ARG A 110 -5.05 10.38 -3.91
N VAL A 111 -5.14 11.15 -2.83
CA VAL A 111 -6.28 12.03 -2.59
C VAL A 111 -6.20 13.29 -3.48
N PRO A 112 -7.30 13.73 -4.12
CA PRO A 112 -7.31 14.98 -4.88
C PRO A 112 -6.82 16.18 -4.06
N GLY A 113 -5.90 16.96 -4.63
CA GLY A 113 -5.27 18.10 -3.94
C GLY A 113 -4.12 17.73 -3.00
N ALA A 114 -3.79 16.44 -2.84
CA ALA A 114 -2.60 16.02 -2.11
C ALA A 114 -1.31 16.44 -2.82
N ALA A 115 -0.24 16.54 -2.03
CA ALA A 115 1.10 16.79 -2.53
C ALA A 115 1.52 15.80 -3.63
N ALA A 116 2.50 16.20 -4.44
CA ALA A 116 3.05 15.31 -5.45
C ALA A 116 3.71 14.08 -4.79
N ARG A 117 3.53 12.92 -5.40
CA ARG A 117 4.25 11.70 -5.00
C ARG A 117 5.77 11.90 -5.14
N LEU A 118 6.52 11.16 -4.34
CA LEU A 118 7.95 11.00 -4.51
C LEU A 118 8.20 9.71 -5.27
N ASP A 119 8.41 9.86 -6.57
CA ASP A 119 8.55 8.79 -7.56
C ASP A 119 7.50 7.69 -7.37
N SER A 120 7.93 6.43 -7.30
CA SER A 120 7.02 5.28 -7.16
C SER A 120 6.90 4.77 -5.73
N THR A 121 7.62 5.37 -4.76
CA THR A 121 7.72 4.83 -3.39
C THR A 121 6.89 5.57 -2.36
N CYS A 122 6.66 6.88 -2.48
CA CYS A 122 6.10 7.64 -1.36
C CYS A 122 4.96 8.58 -1.77
N LEU A 123 3.87 8.54 -1.01
CA LEU A 123 2.79 9.51 -1.03
C LEU A 123 2.88 10.38 0.24
N PRO A 124 3.31 11.64 0.12
CA PRO A 124 3.16 12.61 1.21
C PRO A 124 1.67 12.89 1.42
N CYS A 125 1.20 12.81 2.66
CA CYS A 125 -0.21 12.92 3.02
C CYS A 125 -0.36 13.71 4.32
N SER A 126 -1.44 14.47 4.45
CA SER A 126 -1.89 14.92 5.78
C SER A 126 -2.50 13.77 6.59
N GLN A 127 -2.70 13.97 7.89
CA GLN A 127 -3.37 12.98 8.73
C GLN A 127 -4.79 12.61 8.24
N GLU A 128 -5.53 13.57 7.69
CA GLU A 128 -6.86 13.32 7.10
C GLU A 128 -6.75 12.46 5.83
N GLN A 129 -5.75 12.73 4.99
CA GLN A 129 -5.52 12.00 3.75
C GLN A 129 -5.03 10.58 4.01
N PHE A 130 -4.27 10.37 5.08
CA PHE A 130 -3.71 9.07 5.45
C PHE A 130 -4.79 7.99 5.56
N GLY A 131 -5.85 8.25 6.33
CA GLY A 131 -6.95 7.29 6.48
C GLY A 131 -7.62 6.95 5.14
N GLN A 132 -7.74 7.94 4.26
CA GLN A 132 -8.30 7.75 2.92
C GLN A 132 -7.38 6.91 2.02
N VAL A 133 -6.07 7.14 2.02
CA VAL A 133 -5.10 6.33 1.26
C VAL A 133 -5.19 4.87 1.69
N ILE A 134 -5.18 4.59 2.99
CA ILE A 134 -5.26 3.21 3.50
C ILE A 134 -6.60 2.56 3.14
N PHE A 135 -7.70 3.30 3.24
CA PHE A 135 -9.02 2.81 2.83
C PHE A 135 -9.08 2.49 1.33
N MET A 136 -8.55 3.37 0.48
CA MET A 136 -8.51 3.16 -0.96
C MET A 136 -7.67 1.92 -1.33
N LEU A 137 -6.51 1.74 -0.71
CA LEU A 137 -5.67 0.55 -0.92
C LEU A 137 -6.38 -0.74 -0.48
N GLY A 138 -7.06 -0.73 0.67
CA GLY A 138 -7.86 -1.88 1.12
C GLY A 138 -9.02 -2.21 0.18
N ASN A 139 -9.68 -1.19 -0.38
CA ASN A 139 -10.72 -1.40 -1.40
C ASN A 139 -10.12 -1.99 -2.68
N LEU A 140 -8.98 -1.46 -3.14
CA LEU A 140 -8.29 -1.97 -4.33
C LEU A 140 -7.97 -3.45 -4.18
N GLU A 141 -7.44 -3.87 -3.03
CA GLU A 141 -7.17 -5.29 -2.76
C GLU A 141 -8.42 -6.17 -2.84
N SER A 142 -9.61 -5.61 -2.58
CA SER A 142 -10.90 -6.32 -2.63
C SER A 142 -11.57 -6.27 -4.01
N GLU A 143 -11.04 -5.51 -4.97
CA GLU A 143 -11.63 -5.37 -6.30
C GLU A 143 -11.63 -6.70 -7.05
N ALA A 144 -12.73 -6.99 -7.76
CA ALA A 144 -12.90 -8.24 -8.49
C ALA A 144 -11.79 -8.46 -9.53
N TRP A 145 -11.31 -7.37 -10.14
CA TRP A 145 -10.18 -7.41 -11.06
C TRP A 145 -8.90 -7.86 -10.36
N ILE A 146 -8.55 -7.27 -9.20
CA ILE A 146 -7.38 -7.65 -8.42
C ILE A 146 -7.48 -9.11 -7.94
N GLN A 147 -8.65 -9.52 -7.44
CA GLN A 147 -8.89 -10.91 -7.04
C GLN A 147 -8.72 -11.89 -8.20
N ARG A 148 -9.14 -11.51 -9.42
CA ARG A 148 -8.90 -12.31 -10.62
C ARG A 148 -7.42 -12.43 -10.95
N ILE A 149 -6.64 -11.36 -10.81
CA ILE A 149 -5.18 -11.39 -11.02
C ILE A 149 -4.50 -12.32 -10.00
N ILE A 150 -4.84 -12.19 -8.71
CA ILE A 150 -4.28 -13.03 -7.65
C ILE A 150 -4.57 -14.50 -7.89
N ALA A 151 -5.78 -14.85 -8.35
CA ALA A 151 -6.17 -16.22 -8.65
C ALA A 151 -5.40 -16.83 -9.84
N VAL A 152 -4.81 -16.00 -10.72
CA VAL A 152 -3.96 -16.44 -11.83
C VAL A 152 -2.49 -16.53 -11.43
N GLY A 153 -2.05 -15.73 -10.46
CA GLY A 153 -0.67 -15.71 -9.97
C GLY A 153 -0.29 -16.98 -9.21
N VAL A 154 0.95 -17.46 -9.40
CA VAL A 154 1.49 -18.62 -8.68
C VAL A 154 2.83 -18.26 -8.04
N PRO A 155 3.00 -18.41 -6.70
CA PRO A 155 1.93 -18.68 -5.71
C PRO A 155 0.91 -17.54 -5.66
N ASN A 156 -0.25 -17.73 -5.03
CA ASN A 156 -1.24 -16.67 -4.78
C ASN A 156 -0.56 -15.51 -4.01
N SER A 157 0.06 -14.58 -4.74
CA SER A 157 0.96 -13.58 -4.20
C SER A 157 0.17 -12.33 -3.84
N LEU A 158 -0.17 -12.22 -2.56
CA LEU A 158 -0.52 -10.96 -1.92
C LEU A 158 0.62 -10.54 -0.98
N PRO A 159 0.84 -9.23 -0.77
CA PRO A 159 0.02 -8.10 -1.21
C PRO A 159 0.54 -7.35 -2.46
N ILE A 160 -0.29 -6.45 -3.03
CA ILE A 160 0.07 -5.55 -4.15
C ILE A 160 1.34 -4.76 -3.81
N ALA A 161 1.41 -4.27 -2.58
CA ALA A 161 2.57 -3.62 -1.98
C ALA A 161 2.55 -3.81 -0.48
N HIS A 162 3.73 -3.77 0.15
CA HIS A 162 3.80 -3.53 1.58
C HIS A 162 3.68 -2.05 1.87
N VAL A 163 2.71 -1.68 2.72
CA VAL A 163 2.44 -0.28 3.05
C VAL A 163 3.01 0.04 4.43
N TYR A 164 3.79 1.12 4.48
CA TYR A 164 4.55 1.55 5.63
C TYR A 164 4.34 3.03 5.96
N VAL A 165 4.60 3.39 7.21
CA VAL A 165 4.72 4.77 7.70
C VAL A 165 6.01 4.88 8.50
N PRO A 166 6.79 5.97 8.38
CA PRO A 166 7.96 6.19 9.23
C PRO A 166 7.62 6.16 10.71
N ARG A 167 8.54 5.66 11.53
CA ARG A 167 8.45 5.90 12.98
C ARG A 167 9.02 7.28 13.29
N PRO A 168 8.41 8.04 14.23
CA PRO A 168 8.91 9.36 14.60
C PRO A 168 10.40 9.33 14.93
N HIS A 169 11.17 10.25 14.34
CA HIS A 169 12.60 10.43 14.59
C HIS A 169 13.46 9.16 14.37
N SER A 170 13.05 8.28 13.46
CA SER A 170 13.74 7.01 13.19
C SER A 170 13.81 6.71 11.69
N ASN A 171 14.83 5.96 11.28
CA ASN A 171 14.93 5.38 9.92
C ASN A 171 14.17 4.04 9.80
N THR A 172 13.35 3.70 10.79
CA THR A 172 12.54 2.49 10.82
C THR A 172 11.11 2.77 10.40
N LEU A 173 10.47 1.75 9.85
CA LEU A 173 9.12 1.82 9.31
C LEU A 173 8.17 0.93 10.13
N GLY A 174 7.00 1.48 10.45
CA GLY A 174 5.85 0.74 10.93
C GLY A 174 5.01 0.27 9.75
N ARG A 175 4.56 -0.99 9.77
CA ARG A 175 3.64 -1.52 8.75
C ARG A 175 2.22 -1.06 9.05
N VAL A 176 1.50 -0.58 8.03
CA VAL A 176 0.15 -0.02 8.19
C VAL A 176 -0.94 -1.05 7.93
N THR A 177 -0.73 -1.93 6.96
CA THR A 177 -1.69 -2.99 6.63
C THR A 177 -1.30 -4.31 7.30
N PRO A 178 -2.14 -4.88 8.19
CA PRO A 178 -1.96 -6.26 8.60
C PRO A 178 -2.10 -7.17 7.38
N GLN A 179 -1.19 -8.13 7.19
CA GLN A 179 -1.41 -9.18 6.20
C GLN A 179 -2.64 -9.96 6.65
N ILE A 180 -3.77 -9.78 5.99
CA ILE A 180 -4.86 -10.73 6.10
C ILE A 180 -4.39 -11.92 5.27
N PRO A 181 -4.11 -13.09 5.88
CA PRO A 181 -3.87 -14.28 5.09
C PRO A 181 -5.13 -14.50 4.26
N ASN A 182 -4.98 -14.75 2.96
CA ASN A 182 -6.08 -15.24 2.11
C ASN A 182 -6.50 -16.64 2.62
N SER A 183 -7.22 -16.69 3.73
CA SER A 183 -7.71 -17.93 4.36
C SER A 183 -8.98 -18.46 3.68
N LEU A 184 -9.40 -17.83 2.58
CA LEU A 184 -10.59 -18.23 1.82
C LEU A 184 -10.33 -19.29 0.74
N TRP A 185 -9.10 -19.79 0.63
CA TRP A 185 -8.77 -20.89 -0.29
C TRP A 185 -7.93 -21.95 0.43
N GLY A 186 -8.60 -22.69 1.32
CA GLY A 186 -8.16 -23.98 1.86
C GLY A 186 -9.06 -25.09 1.35
#